data_AF-A0A6M1PGX5-F1
#
_entry.id   AF-A0A6M1PGX5-F1
#
_cell.length_a   1.000
_cell.length_b   1.000
_cell.length_c   1.000
_cell.angle_alpha   90.00
_cell.angle_beta   90.00
_cell.angle_gamma   90.00
#
_symmetry.space_group_name_H-M   'P 1'
#
loop_
_entity.id
_entity.type
_entity.pdbx_description
1 polymer ?
#
loop_
_entity_poly.entity_id
_entity_poly.type
_entity_poly.pdbx_seq_one_letter_code
_entity_poly.pdbx_strand_id
1 'polypeptide(L)'
;MGKADRKRWDGNVRSMAIVAKPREEITEEDVQFLRENYTSTGGLLPNAYAGGAFYTPTHVARFITEALRGLSGGSFPPGSRFLEPSCGSGVFIEHIPEDAEITALELDETSAKVTSLIYPHANVTQGDAFLHSRRGYYDYVIGNPPYGVSIDVSAAELPDVFETLRITKGRAKGKSECAFIELAIKAAKPGGYIAFVLPKGLNYANYAEKIRQLLYNTCWHVATIGLPGETFALTGTTIPTQILIVRKAPPGTPLIPSAEIRWGSNFKRGGYEDITDFGAKFLAGQPPAYFAEVTDIGYDKAGRSTDRWGDGLTQLDDLLRDFTDDYLMRSNLYPHIPSWHSVKDVSAFMFSHANDTCDGYRDASRTYADGPYRWNELTLGAGTEIAWDGAEVSTFDFTWQDRIVDAYYTQTAAELPEAA
;
A
#
# COMPACT_ATOMS: atom_id res chain seq x y z
N MET A 1 21.47 8.59 31.37
CA MET A 1 20.93 9.12 30.11
C MET A 1 22.10 9.65 29.28
N GLY A 2 22.35 9.07 28.10
CA GLY A 2 23.44 9.46 27.23
C GLY A 2 23.23 10.86 26.64
N LYS A 3 24.26 11.42 25.96
CA LYS A 3 24.18 12.76 25.36
C LYS A 3 23.12 12.85 24.25
N ALA A 4 22.95 11.77 23.47
CA ALA A 4 21.93 11.67 22.42
C ALA A 4 20.50 11.58 23.01
N ASP A 5 20.31 10.74 24.04
CA ASP A 5 19.04 10.61 24.76
C ASP A 5 18.60 11.94 25.39
N ARG A 6 19.56 12.73 25.90
CA ARG A 6 19.29 14.04 26.48
C ARG A 6 18.85 15.06 25.43
N LYS A 7 19.51 15.10 24.27
CA LYS A 7 19.11 15.97 23.16
C LYS A 7 17.70 15.63 22.67
N ARG A 8 17.37 14.33 22.55
CA ARG A 8 16.02 13.87 22.16
C ARG A 8 14.97 14.24 23.20
N TRP A 9 15.29 14.07 24.49
CA TRP A 9 14.41 14.49 25.59
C TRP A 9 14.12 15.99 25.58
N ASP A 10 15.16 16.82 25.45
CA ASP A 10 15.00 18.28 25.40
C ASP A 10 14.19 18.71 24.17
N GLY A 11 14.42 18.04 23.03
CA GLY A 11 13.62 18.21 21.81
C GLY A 11 12.14 17.92 22.03
N ASN A 12 11.84 16.76 22.63
CA ASN A 12 10.50 16.32 22.98
C ASN A 12 9.79 17.31 23.92
N VAL A 13 10.46 17.76 24.98
CA VAL A 13 9.89 18.71 25.94
C VAL A 13 9.55 20.03 25.26
N ARG A 14 10.45 20.55 24.40
CA ARG A 14 10.19 21.79 23.65
C ARG A 14 9.05 21.60 22.64
N SER A 15 8.97 20.47 21.94
CA SER A 15 7.85 20.15 21.07
C SER A 15 6.52 20.18 21.83
N MET A 16 6.45 19.57 23.01
CA MET A 16 5.24 19.60 23.85
C MET A 16 4.87 21.02 24.30
N ALA A 17 5.86 21.84 24.65
CA ALA A 17 5.63 23.23 25.01
C ALA A 17 5.04 24.04 23.84
N ILE A 18 5.51 23.78 22.61
CA ILE A 18 4.96 24.40 21.40
C ILE A 18 3.52 23.91 21.14
N VAL A 19 3.30 22.60 21.21
CA VAL A 19 1.97 22.00 20.97
C VAL A 19 0.92 22.52 21.94
N ALA A 20 1.30 22.82 23.19
CA ALA A 20 0.41 23.39 24.19
C ALA A 20 0.00 24.84 23.91
N LYS A 21 0.70 25.57 23.02
CA LYS A 21 0.33 26.95 22.66
C LYS A 21 -1.00 26.97 21.90
N PRO A 22 -1.82 28.03 22.07
CA PRO A 22 -2.89 28.36 21.12
C PRO A 22 -2.34 28.45 19.69
N ARG A 23 -3.14 28.10 18.68
CA ARG A 23 -2.66 27.99 17.29
C ARG A 23 -2.10 29.33 16.77
N GLU A 24 -2.73 30.42 17.19
CA GLU A 24 -2.38 31.81 16.92
C GLU A 24 -1.06 32.27 17.55
N GLU A 25 -0.54 31.55 18.56
CA GLU A 25 0.73 31.85 19.24
C GLU A 25 1.90 31.01 18.73
N ILE A 26 1.65 30.08 17.79
CA ILE A 26 2.67 29.23 17.19
C ILE A 26 3.35 30.01 16.06
N THR A 27 4.65 30.25 16.21
CA THR A 27 5.48 30.99 15.26
C THR A 27 6.02 30.10 14.15
N GLU A 28 6.53 30.69 13.06
CA GLU A 28 7.24 29.93 12.01
C GLU A 28 8.48 29.19 12.55
N GLU A 29 9.20 29.78 13.52
CA GLU A 29 10.32 29.13 14.20
C GLU A 29 9.88 27.91 15.01
N ASP A 30 8.68 27.97 15.63
CA ASP A 30 8.09 26.84 16.33
C ASP A 30 7.71 25.72 15.34
N VAL A 31 7.12 26.07 14.20
CA VAL A 31 6.78 25.09 13.14
C VAL A 31 8.04 24.42 12.59
N GLN A 32 9.09 25.19 12.33
CA GLN A 32 10.38 24.63 11.88
C GLN A 32 10.98 23.71 12.95
N PHE A 33 10.91 24.09 14.22
CA PHE A 33 11.36 23.24 15.32
C PHE A 33 10.57 21.93 15.39
N LEU A 34 9.24 21.99 15.25
CA LEU A 34 8.39 20.80 15.20
C LEU A 34 8.75 19.92 14.00
N ARG A 35 8.96 20.48 12.81
CA ARG A 35 9.36 19.72 11.62
C ARG A 35 10.65 18.92 11.85
N GLU A 36 11.61 19.49 12.57
CA GLU A 36 12.91 18.85 12.83
C GLU A 36 12.91 17.87 14.01
N ASN A 37 12.00 18.05 14.98
CA ASN A 37 12.11 17.36 16.29
C ASN A 37 10.86 16.57 16.69
N TYR A 38 9.71 16.79 16.06
CA TYR A 38 8.47 16.09 16.38
C TYR A 38 8.44 14.73 15.70
N THR A 39 8.38 13.66 16.50
CA THR A 39 8.37 12.27 16.03
C THR A 39 7.07 11.55 16.41
N SER A 40 5.98 12.30 16.63
CA SER A 40 4.68 11.83 17.18
C SER A 40 4.77 11.23 18.59
N THR A 41 3.62 10.81 19.13
CA THR A 41 3.46 10.28 20.50
C THR A 41 4.39 9.11 20.79
N GLY A 42 4.66 8.25 19.81
CA GLY A 42 5.58 7.10 19.93
C GLY A 42 7.06 7.46 20.20
N GLY A 43 7.47 8.70 19.92
CA GLY A 43 8.80 9.21 20.24
C GLY A 43 8.90 9.99 21.55
N LEU A 44 7.75 10.34 22.15
CA LEU A 44 7.62 11.30 23.27
C LEU A 44 7.64 10.63 24.65
N LEU A 45 7.29 9.36 24.77
CA LEU A 45 7.31 8.63 26.05
C LEU A 45 7.92 7.23 25.88
N PRO A 46 8.74 6.75 26.84
CA PRO A 46 9.24 5.36 26.85
C PRO A 46 8.14 4.29 26.82
N ASN A 47 6.88 4.68 27.09
CA ASN A 47 5.69 3.83 27.14
C ASN A 47 4.53 4.33 26.24
N ALA A 48 4.75 5.17 25.22
CA ALA A 48 3.67 5.59 24.28
C ALA A 48 3.19 4.47 23.33
N TYR A 49 3.53 3.23 23.66
CA TYR A 49 3.30 2.00 22.92
C TYR A 49 1.86 1.46 23.05
N ALA A 50 0.85 2.34 23.10
CA ALA A 50 -0.52 1.95 23.44
C ALA A 50 -1.50 1.91 22.25
N GLY A 51 -1.10 2.33 21.04
CA GLY A 51 -2.03 2.57 19.91
C GLY A 51 -1.80 1.79 18.61
N GLY A 52 -0.75 0.97 18.51
CA GLY A 52 -0.48 0.18 17.29
C GLY A 52 -0.03 0.99 16.05
N ALA A 53 0.27 2.29 16.21
CA ALA A 53 0.88 3.13 15.17
C ALA A 53 2.41 2.94 15.14
N PHE A 54 2.97 2.64 13.97
CA PHE A 54 4.41 2.52 13.75
C PHE A 54 4.90 3.70 12.90
N TYR A 55 6.06 4.25 13.24
CA TYR A 55 6.62 5.35 12.45
C TYR A 55 7.17 4.81 11.13
N THR A 56 6.70 5.33 10.00
CA THR A 56 7.18 4.90 8.68
C THR A 56 8.53 5.56 8.39
N PRO A 57 9.58 4.80 8.04
CA PRO A 57 10.81 5.41 7.57
C PRO A 57 10.56 6.28 6.33
N THR A 58 11.14 7.48 6.29
CA THR A 58 10.86 8.46 5.22
C THR A 58 11.15 7.91 3.82
N HIS A 59 12.21 7.11 3.67
CA HIS A 59 12.57 6.51 2.38
C HIS A 59 11.57 5.41 1.93
N VAL A 60 10.82 4.76 2.84
CA VAL A 60 9.71 3.86 2.51
C VAL A 60 8.51 4.67 1.99
N ALA A 61 8.15 5.77 2.67
CA ALA A 61 7.07 6.66 2.23
C ALA A 61 7.39 7.32 0.87
N ARG A 62 8.65 7.74 0.69
CA ARG A 62 9.20 8.20 -0.59
C ARG A 62 9.02 7.12 -1.65
N PHE A 63 9.54 5.92 -1.42
CA PHE A 63 9.45 4.81 -2.36
C PHE A 63 8.02 4.55 -2.83
N ILE A 64 7.05 4.49 -1.91
CA ILE A 64 5.63 4.26 -2.26
C ILE A 64 5.10 5.38 -3.15
N THR A 65 5.34 6.64 -2.78
CA THR A 65 4.85 7.80 -3.54
C THR A 65 5.49 7.88 -4.92
N GLU A 66 6.78 7.63 -4.99
CA GLU A 66 7.57 7.58 -6.22
C GLU A 66 7.15 6.43 -7.15
N ALA A 67 6.89 5.24 -6.59
CA ALA A 67 6.39 4.09 -7.35
C ALA A 67 5.01 4.38 -7.95
N LEU A 68 4.11 5.02 -7.20
CA LEU A 68 2.81 5.45 -7.70
C LEU A 68 2.93 6.51 -8.80
N ARG A 69 3.91 7.41 -8.69
CA ARG A 69 4.19 8.40 -9.75
C ARG A 69 4.65 7.71 -11.04
N GLY A 70 5.56 6.75 -10.92
CA GLY A 70 6.01 5.94 -12.06
C GLY A 70 4.86 5.19 -12.73
N LEU A 71 3.99 4.54 -11.94
CA LEU A 71 2.77 3.88 -12.42
C LEU A 71 1.76 4.82 -13.08
N SER A 72 1.87 6.13 -12.83
CA SER A 72 1.01 7.17 -13.38
C SER A 72 1.63 7.89 -14.60
N GLY A 73 2.62 7.28 -15.26
CA GLY A 73 3.29 7.87 -16.43
C GLY A 73 4.39 8.87 -16.05
N GLY A 74 5.01 8.68 -14.88
CA GLY A 74 6.15 9.50 -14.41
C GLY A 74 5.76 10.83 -13.76
N SER A 75 4.48 11.19 -13.72
CA SER A 75 3.98 12.38 -13.04
C SER A 75 2.59 12.15 -12.45
N PHE A 76 2.24 12.91 -11.42
CA PHE A 76 0.86 12.97 -10.95
C PHE A 76 0.12 14.06 -11.73
N PRO A 77 -1.08 13.81 -12.26
CA PRO A 77 -1.90 14.87 -12.83
C PRO A 77 -2.11 16.02 -11.83
N PRO A 78 -2.06 17.31 -12.26
CA PRO A 78 -2.32 18.43 -11.36
C PRO A 78 -3.69 18.32 -10.69
N GLY A 79 -3.76 18.60 -9.38
CA GLY A 79 -4.98 18.44 -8.60
C GLY A 79 -5.37 16.99 -8.31
N SER A 80 -4.46 16.03 -8.48
CA SER A 80 -4.66 14.64 -8.04
C SER A 80 -5.08 14.60 -6.57
N ARG A 81 -6.06 13.75 -6.25
CA ARG A 81 -6.66 13.65 -4.91
C ARG A 81 -6.04 12.50 -4.13
N PHE A 82 -5.41 12.82 -3.01
CA PHE A 82 -4.79 11.86 -2.11
C PHE A 82 -5.59 11.72 -0.82
N LEU A 83 -5.76 10.47 -0.36
CA LEU A 83 -6.20 10.15 0.99
C LEU A 83 -5.07 9.47 1.75
N GLU A 84 -4.72 10.05 2.89
CA GLU A 84 -3.92 9.41 3.92
C GLU A 84 -4.86 9.21 5.14
N PRO A 85 -5.35 7.99 5.42
CA PRO A 85 -6.42 7.78 6.39
C PRO A 85 -5.93 7.66 7.85
N SER A 86 -4.63 7.78 8.13
CA SER A 86 -4.04 7.58 9.46
C SER A 86 -2.67 8.27 9.58
N CYS A 87 -2.64 9.59 9.45
CA CYS A 87 -1.45 10.29 8.98
C CYS A 87 -0.31 10.40 9.98
N GLY A 88 -0.58 10.23 11.27
CA GLY A 88 0.39 10.40 12.32
C GLY A 88 1.11 11.74 12.15
N SER A 89 2.43 11.67 11.93
CA SER A 89 3.31 12.82 11.73
C SER A 89 3.36 13.38 10.30
N GLY A 90 2.60 12.82 9.36
CA GLY A 90 2.52 13.29 7.97
C GLY A 90 3.68 12.86 7.07
N VAL A 91 4.36 11.75 7.38
CA VAL A 91 5.53 11.28 6.60
C VAL A 91 5.22 11.01 5.13
N PHE A 92 4.00 10.58 4.80
CA PHE A 92 3.57 10.45 3.40
C PHE A 92 3.30 11.81 2.75
N ILE A 93 2.70 12.74 3.50
CA ILE A 93 2.39 14.10 3.04
C ILE A 93 3.66 14.82 2.59
N GLU A 94 4.80 14.59 3.26
CA GLU A 94 6.12 15.11 2.89
C GLU A 94 6.53 14.82 1.44
N HIS A 95 6.08 13.68 0.88
CA HIS A 95 6.48 13.23 -0.46
C HIS A 95 5.38 13.45 -1.52
N ILE A 96 4.18 13.84 -1.13
CA ILE A 96 3.10 14.17 -2.06
C ILE A 96 3.36 15.59 -2.62
N PRO A 97 3.15 15.84 -3.94
CA PRO A 97 3.26 17.18 -4.50
C PRO A 97 2.35 18.21 -3.81
N GLU A 98 2.84 19.45 -3.64
CA GLU A 98 2.09 20.53 -2.98
C GLU A 98 0.83 20.98 -3.77
N ASP A 99 0.75 20.71 -5.07
CA ASP A 99 -0.40 21.03 -5.93
C ASP A 99 -1.48 19.93 -5.94
N ALA A 100 -1.31 18.87 -5.15
CA ALA A 100 -2.31 17.84 -4.94
C ALA A 100 -3.40 18.25 -3.94
N GLU A 101 -4.60 17.69 -4.08
CA GLU A 101 -5.64 17.80 -3.05
C GLU A 101 -5.44 16.69 -2.01
N ILE A 102 -4.85 17.04 -0.86
CA ILE A 102 -4.51 16.07 0.18
C ILE A 102 -5.55 16.10 1.29
N THR A 103 -6.24 14.98 1.51
CA THR A 103 -7.03 14.73 2.72
C THR A 103 -6.26 13.79 3.64
N ALA A 104 -5.98 14.23 4.85
CA ALA A 104 -5.27 13.46 5.86
C ALA A 104 -6.13 13.32 7.13
N LEU A 105 -6.30 12.10 7.62
CA LEU A 105 -7.10 11.82 8.82
C LEU A 105 -6.18 11.33 9.93
N GLU A 106 -6.37 11.85 11.15
CA GLU A 106 -5.62 11.42 12.31
C GLU A 106 -6.53 11.36 13.55
N LEU A 107 -6.45 10.26 14.28
CA LEU A 107 -7.29 10.02 15.45
C LEU A 107 -6.82 10.85 16.65
N ASP A 108 -5.51 10.93 16.86
CA ASP A 108 -4.88 11.68 17.95
C ASP A 108 -4.90 13.19 17.69
N GLU A 109 -5.55 13.92 18.58
CA GLU A 109 -5.71 15.37 18.47
C GLU A 109 -4.38 16.12 18.40
N THR A 110 -3.39 15.69 19.18
CA THR A 110 -2.08 16.32 19.20
C THR A 110 -1.35 16.12 17.87
N SER A 111 -1.33 14.89 17.36
CA SER A 111 -0.71 14.56 16.08
C SER A 111 -1.42 15.25 14.92
N ALA A 112 -2.76 15.28 14.90
CA ALA A 112 -3.53 16.02 13.91
C ALA A 112 -3.18 17.52 13.92
N LYS A 113 -3.13 18.15 15.11
CA LYS A 113 -2.75 19.55 15.27
C LYS A 113 -1.34 19.81 14.73
N VAL A 114 -0.35 19.01 15.14
CA VAL A 114 1.05 19.20 14.70
C VAL A 114 1.19 19.02 13.20
N THR A 115 0.62 17.94 12.65
CA THR A 115 0.71 17.65 11.22
C THR A 115 0.04 18.76 10.39
N SER A 116 -1.08 19.31 10.85
CA SER A 116 -1.74 20.46 10.19
C SER A 116 -0.94 21.78 10.25
N LEU A 117 0.05 21.88 11.14
CA LEU A 117 0.96 23.04 11.22
C LEU A 117 2.16 22.84 10.31
N ILE A 118 2.70 21.62 10.27
CA ILE A 118 3.85 21.26 9.42
C ILE A 118 3.45 21.22 7.94
N TYR A 119 2.23 20.76 7.62
CA TYR A 119 1.76 20.61 6.24
C TYR A 119 0.49 21.43 6.00
N PRO A 120 0.60 22.77 5.91
CA PRO A 120 -0.56 23.65 5.76
C PRO A 120 -1.29 23.50 4.42
N HIS A 121 -0.66 22.90 3.41
CA HIS A 121 -1.27 22.58 2.12
C HIS A 121 -2.15 21.32 2.17
N ALA A 122 -2.06 20.50 3.22
CA ALA A 122 -2.90 19.33 3.41
C ALA A 122 -4.12 19.64 4.30
N ASN A 123 -5.28 19.12 3.92
CA ASN A 123 -6.49 19.18 4.74
C ASN A 123 -6.44 18.07 5.81
N VAL A 124 -5.72 18.34 6.90
CA VAL A 124 -5.61 17.43 8.05
C VAL A 124 -6.82 17.58 8.96
N THR A 125 -7.57 16.49 9.13
CA THR A 125 -8.78 16.44 9.97
C THR A 125 -8.54 15.50 11.15
N GLN A 126 -8.78 16.01 12.36
CA GLN A 126 -8.85 15.15 13.55
C GLN A 126 -10.15 14.34 13.50
N GLY A 127 -10.05 13.02 13.54
CA GLY A 127 -11.23 12.16 13.52
C GLY A 127 -10.92 10.68 13.25
N ASP A 128 -11.92 9.85 13.52
CA ASP A 128 -11.89 8.44 13.18
C ASP A 128 -12.03 8.26 11.65
N ALA A 129 -11.04 7.62 11.03
CA ALA A 129 -11.00 7.33 9.61
C ALA A 129 -12.24 6.58 9.10
N PHE A 130 -12.85 5.74 9.94
CA PHE A 130 -14.04 4.96 9.57
C PHE A 130 -15.31 5.80 9.45
N LEU A 131 -15.31 7.03 9.99
CA LEU A 131 -16.40 8.00 9.82
C LEU A 131 -16.27 8.82 8.53
N HIS A 132 -15.14 8.71 7.83
CA HIS A 132 -14.95 9.38 6.55
C HIS A 132 -15.92 8.83 5.51
N SER A 133 -16.73 9.69 4.90
CA SER A 133 -17.85 9.29 4.04
C SER A 133 -17.61 9.40 2.54
N ARG A 134 -16.49 9.99 2.09
CA ARG A 134 -16.22 10.09 0.64
C ARG A 134 -15.90 8.70 0.09
N ARG A 135 -16.57 8.35 -1.01
CA ARG A 135 -16.47 7.05 -1.71
C ARG A 135 -16.22 7.32 -3.18
N GLY A 136 -15.39 6.48 -3.81
CA GLY A 136 -15.10 6.61 -5.24
C GLY A 136 -14.46 7.95 -5.64
N TYR A 137 -13.77 8.61 -4.71
CA TYR A 137 -13.30 10.00 -4.88
C TYR A 137 -11.80 10.09 -5.15
N TYR A 138 -10.98 9.35 -4.42
CA TYR A 138 -9.53 9.57 -4.44
C TYR A 138 -8.86 8.87 -5.60
N ASP A 139 -7.88 9.55 -6.20
CA ASP A 139 -6.99 9.00 -7.22
C ASP A 139 -5.95 8.08 -6.57
N TYR A 140 -5.49 8.44 -5.36
CA TYR A 140 -4.51 7.69 -4.58
C TYR A 140 -4.94 7.58 -3.12
N VAL A 141 -4.89 6.38 -2.56
CA VAL A 141 -5.01 6.15 -1.11
C VAL A 141 -3.71 5.54 -0.62
N ILE A 142 -2.99 6.24 0.25
CA ILE A 142 -1.66 5.84 0.70
C ILE A 142 -1.54 5.88 2.22
N GLY A 143 -0.60 5.15 2.79
CA GLY A 143 -0.37 5.19 4.23
C GLY A 143 0.25 3.95 4.85
N ASN A 144 0.35 4.00 6.17
CA ASN A 144 0.80 2.94 7.05
C ASN A 144 -0.23 2.78 8.17
N PRO A 145 -1.39 2.13 7.90
CA PRO A 145 -2.46 2.04 8.88
C PRO A 145 -2.02 1.31 10.16
N PRO A 146 -2.66 1.54 11.30
CA PRO A 146 -2.35 0.81 12.52
C PRO A 146 -2.69 -0.68 12.37
N TYR A 147 -1.86 -1.56 12.93
CA TYR A 147 -2.03 -3.02 12.83
C TYR A 147 -2.24 -3.68 14.19
N GLY A 148 -3.00 -4.77 14.20
CA GLY A 148 -3.22 -5.58 15.39
C GLY A 148 -4.18 -4.96 16.40
N VAL A 149 -4.72 -3.78 16.10
CA VAL A 149 -5.71 -3.08 16.92
C VAL A 149 -7.09 -3.65 16.60
N SER A 150 -7.87 -3.92 17.65
CA SER A 150 -9.26 -4.31 17.48
C SER A 150 -10.12 -3.07 17.32
N ILE A 151 -10.83 -2.97 16.20
CA ILE A 151 -11.86 -1.97 15.98
C ILE A 151 -13.07 -2.35 16.82
N ASP A 152 -13.64 -1.37 17.51
CA ASP A 152 -14.90 -1.49 18.22
C ASP A 152 -15.61 -0.14 18.15
N VAL A 153 -16.36 0.11 17.08
CA VAL A 153 -17.06 1.38 16.80
C VAL A 153 -18.58 1.19 16.73
N SER A 154 -19.34 2.28 16.86
CA SER A 154 -20.80 2.21 16.72
C SER A 154 -21.15 1.88 15.28
N ALA A 155 -21.90 0.80 15.05
CA ALA A 155 -22.31 0.46 13.70
C ALA A 155 -23.25 1.49 13.07
N ALA A 156 -23.96 2.28 13.91
CA ALA A 156 -24.85 3.33 13.47
C ALA A 156 -24.12 4.62 13.02
N GLU A 157 -22.84 4.77 13.38
CA GLU A 157 -22.01 5.91 12.98
C GLU A 157 -21.25 5.65 11.67
N LEU A 158 -21.12 4.38 11.27
CA LEU A 158 -20.48 4.04 10.00
C LEU A 158 -21.32 4.56 8.82
N PRO A 159 -20.70 5.26 7.86
CA PRO A 159 -21.41 5.83 6.72
C PRO A 159 -21.93 4.74 5.76
N ASP A 160 -21.33 3.55 5.77
CA ASP A 160 -21.71 2.41 4.97
C ASP A 160 -21.31 1.08 5.64
N VAL A 161 -21.75 -0.04 5.03
CA VAL A 161 -21.48 -1.39 5.54
C VAL A 161 -20.03 -1.76 5.26
N PHE A 162 -19.35 -2.30 6.27
CA PHE A 162 -18.03 -2.91 6.13
C PHE A 162 -18.13 -4.44 6.21
N GLU A 163 -17.70 -5.14 5.16
CA GLU A 163 -17.69 -6.61 5.08
C GLU A 163 -16.70 -7.25 6.06
N THR A 164 -15.59 -6.56 6.31
CA THR A 164 -14.54 -6.99 7.25
C THR A 164 -14.90 -6.79 8.72
N LEU A 165 -15.94 -5.99 9.01
CA LEU A 165 -16.40 -5.75 10.36
C LEU A 165 -17.62 -6.63 10.67
N ARG A 166 -17.55 -7.38 11.77
CA ARG A 166 -18.70 -8.12 12.30
C ARG A 166 -19.55 -7.18 13.15
N ILE A 167 -20.82 -7.01 12.77
CA ILE A 167 -21.79 -6.27 13.58
C ILE A 167 -22.40 -7.21 14.63
N THR A 168 -22.32 -6.84 15.90
CA THR A 168 -22.94 -7.57 17.02
C THR A 168 -23.43 -6.57 18.06
N LYS A 169 -24.73 -6.62 18.42
CA LYS A 169 -25.35 -5.70 19.39
C LYS A 169 -25.13 -4.21 19.05
N GLY A 170 -25.27 -3.84 17.78
CA GLY A 170 -25.07 -2.46 17.30
C GLY A 170 -23.62 -1.97 17.27
N ARG A 171 -22.64 -2.86 17.49
CA ARG A 171 -21.21 -2.54 17.45
C ARG A 171 -20.52 -3.27 16.31
N ALA A 172 -19.72 -2.55 15.54
CA ALA A 172 -18.93 -3.08 14.44
C ALA A 172 -17.52 -3.41 14.95
N LYS A 173 -17.11 -4.67 14.82
CA LYS A 173 -15.84 -5.18 15.38
C LYS A 173 -15.02 -5.91 14.34
N GLY A 174 -13.71 -5.70 14.36
CA GLY A 174 -12.78 -6.34 13.42
C GLY A 174 -11.33 -5.97 13.69
N LYS A 175 -10.44 -6.30 12.75
CA LYS A 175 -9.03 -5.91 12.80
C LYS A 175 -8.81 -4.62 12.01
N SER A 176 -8.03 -3.70 12.57
CA SER A 176 -7.80 -2.38 11.99
C SER A 176 -7.24 -2.49 10.57
N GLU A 177 -6.22 -3.33 10.36
CA GLU A 177 -5.62 -3.54 9.05
C GLU A 177 -6.62 -3.95 7.97
N CYS A 178 -7.56 -4.86 8.29
CA CYS A 178 -8.60 -5.28 7.34
C CYS A 178 -9.58 -4.14 7.02
N ALA A 179 -10.00 -3.41 8.06
CA ALA A 179 -10.97 -2.33 7.92
C ALA A 179 -10.39 -1.12 7.16
N PHE A 180 -9.11 -0.80 7.36
CA PHE A 180 -8.42 0.26 6.62
C PHE A 180 -8.24 -0.07 5.14
N ILE A 181 -7.91 -1.32 4.80
CA ILE A 181 -7.88 -1.75 3.39
C ILE A 181 -9.27 -1.63 2.78
N GLU A 182 -10.32 -2.07 3.48
CA GLU A 182 -11.70 -1.93 2.97
C GLU A 182 -12.10 -0.46 2.81
N LEU A 183 -11.76 0.41 3.75
CA LEU A 183 -11.94 1.86 3.64
C LEU A 183 -11.23 2.41 2.39
N ALA A 184 -9.99 1.99 2.14
CA ALA A 184 -9.24 2.43 0.97
C ALA A 184 -9.89 1.99 -0.35
N ILE A 185 -10.34 0.73 -0.44
CA ILE A 185 -11.09 0.21 -1.60
C ILE A 185 -12.35 1.05 -1.81
N LYS A 186 -13.09 1.35 -0.74
CA LYS A 186 -14.31 2.17 -0.78
C LYS A 186 -14.03 3.61 -1.21
N ALA A 187 -12.96 4.21 -0.69
CA ALA A 187 -12.61 5.61 -0.91
C ALA A 187 -12.00 5.88 -2.29
N ALA A 188 -11.18 4.97 -2.81
CA ALA A 188 -10.56 5.09 -4.13
C ALA A 188 -11.60 5.07 -5.25
N LYS A 189 -11.39 5.88 -6.29
CA LYS A 189 -12.19 5.85 -7.52
C LYS A 189 -11.87 4.60 -8.36
N PRO A 190 -12.77 4.13 -9.24
CA PRO A 190 -12.43 3.19 -10.30
C PRO A 190 -11.16 3.62 -11.08
N GLY A 191 -10.15 2.76 -11.13
CA GLY A 191 -8.84 3.05 -11.70
C GLY A 191 -7.85 3.75 -10.76
N GLY A 192 -8.27 4.16 -9.55
CA GLY A 192 -7.40 4.75 -8.53
C GLY A 192 -6.49 3.71 -7.87
N TYR A 193 -5.35 4.16 -7.35
CA TYR A 193 -4.36 3.30 -6.70
C TYR A 193 -4.49 3.32 -5.18
N ILE A 194 -4.21 2.19 -4.57
CA ILE A 194 -4.11 2.01 -3.12
C ILE A 194 -2.72 1.45 -2.84
N ALA A 195 -1.94 2.13 -1.98
CA ALA A 195 -0.63 1.65 -1.57
C ALA A 195 -0.44 1.75 -0.06
N PHE A 196 -0.35 0.59 0.60
CA PHE A 196 -0.19 0.51 2.04
C PHE A 196 1.02 -0.30 2.44
N VAL A 197 1.71 0.16 3.48
CA VAL A 197 2.48 -0.77 4.33
C VAL A 197 1.46 -1.64 5.06
N LEU A 198 1.73 -2.93 5.23
CA LEU A 198 0.84 -3.89 5.90
C LEU A 198 1.67 -5.01 6.58
N PRO A 199 1.15 -5.70 7.60
CA PRO A 199 1.84 -6.85 8.20
C PRO A 199 1.76 -8.07 7.28
N LYS A 200 2.85 -8.86 7.18
CA LYS A 200 2.86 -10.14 6.44
C LYS A 200 1.86 -11.18 7.00
N GLY A 201 1.34 -10.96 8.21
CA GLY A 201 0.31 -11.82 8.81
C GLY A 201 -1.00 -11.89 8.02
N LEU A 202 -1.33 -10.86 7.22
CA LEU A 202 -2.53 -10.86 6.36
C LEU A 202 -2.52 -11.99 5.32
N ASN A 203 -1.33 -12.51 4.99
CA ASN A 203 -1.12 -13.52 3.95
C ASN A 203 -1.80 -14.85 4.32
N TYR A 204 -1.82 -15.20 5.61
CA TYR A 204 -2.25 -16.52 6.09
C TYR A 204 -3.25 -16.47 7.26
N ALA A 205 -3.47 -15.30 7.88
CA ALA A 205 -4.40 -15.22 9.00
C ALA A 205 -5.86 -15.46 8.56
N ASN A 206 -6.59 -16.29 9.32
CA ASN A 206 -8.00 -16.60 9.05
C ASN A 206 -8.89 -15.35 9.15
N TYR A 207 -8.60 -14.42 10.07
CA TYR A 207 -9.38 -13.18 10.19
C TYR A 207 -9.28 -12.28 8.95
N ALA A 208 -8.25 -12.48 8.12
CA ALA A 208 -7.98 -11.68 6.93
C ALA A 208 -8.58 -12.30 5.65
N GLU A 209 -9.22 -13.47 5.72
CA GLU A 209 -9.80 -14.14 4.56
C GLU A 209 -10.75 -13.23 3.77
N LYS A 210 -11.66 -12.54 4.47
CA LYS A 210 -12.62 -11.62 3.84
C LYS A 210 -11.93 -10.47 3.10
N ILE A 211 -10.87 -9.91 3.66
CA ILE A 211 -10.18 -8.78 3.01
C ILE A 211 -9.36 -9.24 1.81
N ARG A 212 -8.76 -10.45 1.87
CA ARG A 212 -8.11 -11.06 0.70
C ARG A 212 -9.11 -11.27 -0.44
N GLN A 213 -10.28 -11.81 -0.12
CA GLN A 213 -11.36 -12.01 -1.11
C GLN A 213 -11.89 -10.67 -1.66
N LEU A 214 -12.08 -9.67 -0.80
CA LEU A 214 -12.53 -8.34 -1.25
C LEU A 214 -11.51 -7.71 -2.20
N LEU A 215 -10.22 -7.75 -1.87
CA LEU A 215 -9.13 -7.29 -2.75
C LEU A 215 -9.16 -8.04 -4.08
N TYR A 216 -9.18 -9.37 -4.05
CA TYR A 216 -9.21 -10.22 -5.25
C TYR A 216 -10.41 -9.92 -6.17
N ASN A 217 -11.58 -9.63 -5.61
CA ASN A 217 -12.79 -9.36 -6.38
C ASN A 217 -12.92 -7.90 -6.87
N THR A 218 -12.13 -6.96 -6.35
CA THR A 218 -12.34 -5.52 -6.60
C THR A 218 -11.10 -4.78 -7.08
N CYS A 219 -9.92 -5.38 -7.00
CA CYS A 219 -8.66 -4.71 -7.28
C CYS A 219 -7.77 -5.56 -8.17
N TRP A 220 -7.14 -4.91 -9.15
CA TRP A 220 -6.00 -5.46 -9.83
C TRP A 220 -4.78 -5.42 -8.90
N HIS A 221 -4.10 -6.55 -8.74
CA HIS A 221 -2.85 -6.62 -8.00
C HIS A 221 -1.73 -5.99 -8.84
N VAL A 222 -1.08 -4.96 -8.31
CA VAL A 222 0.04 -4.30 -8.98
C VAL A 222 1.35 -4.84 -8.43
N ALA A 223 1.61 -4.66 -7.13
CA ALA A 223 2.84 -5.12 -6.50
C ALA A 223 2.66 -5.57 -5.05
N THR A 224 3.44 -6.56 -4.63
CA THR A 224 3.72 -6.86 -3.22
C THR A 224 5.23 -6.88 -2.98
N ILE A 225 5.72 -6.04 -2.07
CA ILE A 225 7.14 -5.93 -1.75
C ILE A 225 7.35 -6.24 -0.27
N GLY A 226 7.99 -7.35 0.05
CA GLY A 226 8.35 -7.69 1.41
C GLY A 226 9.47 -6.80 1.95
N LEU A 227 9.30 -6.39 3.21
CA LEU A 227 10.26 -5.55 3.93
C LEU A 227 10.93 -6.38 5.04
N PRO A 228 12.23 -6.16 5.30
CA PRO A 228 12.97 -6.88 6.32
C PRO A 228 12.47 -6.47 7.72
N GLY A 229 12.59 -7.36 8.71
CA GLY A 229 12.08 -7.15 10.07
C GLY A 229 12.72 -5.95 10.80
N GLU A 230 13.87 -5.51 10.32
CA GLU A 230 14.63 -4.34 10.73
C GLU A 230 13.94 -3.02 10.40
N THR A 231 13.09 -2.99 9.37
CA THR A 231 12.50 -1.76 8.79
C THR A 231 11.90 -0.86 9.87
N PHE A 232 11.19 -1.44 10.83
CA PHE A 232 10.51 -0.72 11.90
C PHE A 232 11.15 -0.95 13.28
N ALA A 233 12.36 -1.51 13.34
CA ALA A 233 13.05 -1.81 14.60
C ALA A 233 13.35 -0.54 15.41
N LEU A 234 13.71 0.56 14.72
CA LEU A 234 13.94 1.87 15.34
C LEU A 234 12.66 2.51 15.90
N THR A 235 11.51 1.96 15.52
CA THR A 235 10.19 2.41 15.94
C THR A 235 9.53 1.41 16.90
N GLY A 236 10.31 0.41 17.35
CA GLY A 236 9.99 -0.51 18.44
C GLY A 236 9.36 -1.85 18.02
N THR A 237 9.18 -2.12 16.72
CA THR A 237 8.56 -3.37 16.25
C THR A 237 9.46 -4.13 15.31
N THR A 238 9.38 -5.46 15.39
CA THR A 238 10.06 -6.39 14.48
C THR A 238 9.05 -7.20 13.68
N ILE A 239 7.79 -6.77 13.66
CA ILE A 239 6.73 -7.42 12.86
C ILE A 239 7.16 -7.38 11.40
N PRO A 240 7.25 -8.54 10.71
CA PRO A 240 7.49 -8.57 9.27
C PRO A 240 6.37 -7.85 8.54
N THR A 241 6.76 -6.92 7.66
CA THR A 241 5.85 -6.05 6.92
C THR A 241 6.07 -6.19 5.41
N GLN A 242 5.15 -5.65 4.65
CA GLN A 242 5.20 -5.61 3.20
C GLN A 242 4.50 -4.35 2.70
N ILE A 243 4.83 -3.89 1.51
CA ILE A 243 4.11 -2.87 0.77
C ILE A 243 3.17 -3.60 -0.19
N LEU A 244 1.87 -3.32 -0.10
CA LEU A 244 0.87 -3.75 -1.08
C LEU A 244 0.50 -2.54 -1.94
N ILE A 245 0.61 -2.70 -3.26
CA ILE A 245 0.09 -1.75 -4.25
C ILE A 245 -0.97 -2.46 -5.08
N VAL A 246 -2.17 -1.89 -5.13
CA VAL A 246 -3.27 -2.37 -5.96
C VAL A 246 -3.93 -1.21 -6.70
N ARG A 247 -4.62 -1.52 -7.80
CA ARG A 247 -5.43 -0.56 -8.55
C ARG A 247 -6.88 -1.01 -8.51
N LYS A 248 -7.80 -0.14 -8.09
CA LYS A 248 -9.22 -0.48 -7.98
C LYS A 248 -9.81 -0.72 -9.37
N ALA A 249 -10.38 -1.89 -9.60
CA ALA A 249 -11.09 -2.16 -10.84
C ALA A 249 -12.48 -1.48 -10.84
N PRO A 250 -13.00 -1.10 -12.02
CA PRO A 250 -14.39 -0.65 -12.11
C PRO A 250 -15.39 -1.70 -11.60
N PRO A 251 -16.47 -1.27 -10.91
CA PRO A 251 -17.55 -2.16 -10.53
C PRO A 251 -18.07 -2.95 -11.73
N GLY A 252 -18.26 -4.25 -11.55
CA GLY A 252 -18.74 -5.15 -12.62
C GLY A 252 -17.64 -5.68 -13.55
N THR A 253 -16.37 -5.32 -13.35
CA THR A 253 -15.24 -5.98 -14.04
C THR A 253 -15.28 -7.48 -13.75
N PRO A 254 -15.40 -8.36 -14.76
CA PRO A 254 -15.59 -9.78 -14.52
C PRO A 254 -14.28 -10.48 -14.19
N LEU A 255 -14.39 -11.51 -13.35
CA LEU A 255 -13.35 -12.53 -13.17
C LEU A 255 -13.39 -13.49 -14.36
N ILE A 256 -12.33 -13.51 -15.16
CA ILE A 256 -12.17 -14.39 -16.32
C ILE A 256 -11.11 -15.48 -16.02
N PRO A 257 -11.24 -16.68 -16.62
CA PRO A 257 -10.25 -17.74 -16.47
C PRO A 257 -8.86 -17.31 -16.94
N SER A 258 -7.82 -17.79 -16.26
CA SER A 258 -6.45 -17.71 -16.77
C SER A 258 -6.27 -18.57 -18.02
N ALA A 259 -5.36 -18.15 -18.90
CA ALA A 259 -4.91 -18.93 -20.04
C ALA A 259 -4.26 -20.23 -19.58
N GLU A 260 -4.69 -21.34 -20.17
CA GLU A 260 -4.15 -22.68 -19.94
C GLU A 260 -3.10 -23.07 -21.02
N ILE A 261 -2.64 -22.09 -21.80
CA ILE A 261 -1.69 -22.29 -22.91
C ILE A 261 -0.24 -22.26 -22.40
N ARG A 262 0.61 -23.13 -22.95
CA ARG A 262 1.97 -23.36 -22.43
C ARG A 262 2.81 -22.18 -22.83
N TRP A 263 3.23 -21.41 -21.84
CA TRP A 263 4.35 -20.54 -22.06
C TRP A 263 5.58 -21.40 -22.39
N GLY A 264 6.24 -21.09 -23.51
CA GLY A 264 7.45 -21.76 -23.98
C GLY A 264 8.67 -21.44 -23.13
N SER A 265 8.58 -21.69 -21.83
CA SER A 265 9.63 -21.40 -20.87
C SER A 265 10.67 -22.53 -20.86
N ASN A 266 11.92 -22.16 -20.62
CA ASN A 266 12.98 -23.13 -20.34
C ASN A 266 12.83 -23.78 -18.95
N PHE A 267 11.81 -23.43 -18.16
CA PHE A 267 11.58 -24.00 -16.84
C PHE A 267 10.97 -25.40 -16.97
N LYS A 268 11.72 -26.40 -16.50
CA LYS A 268 11.26 -27.79 -16.34
C LYS A 268 10.29 -27.91 -15.16
N ARG A 269 9.10 -27.31 -15.25
CA ARG A 269 7.95 -27.69 -14.42
C ARG A 269 6.98 -28.51 -15.26
N GLY A 270 6.48 -29.60 -14.66
CA GLY A 270 5.47 -30.45 -15.26
C GLY A 270 4.08 -29.86 -15.02
N GLY A 271 3.27 -29.77 -16.07
CA GLY A 271 1.82 -29.48 -16.01
C GLY A 271 1.41 -28.05 -15.65
N TYR A 272 0.12 -27.75 -15.87
CA TYR A 272 -0.58 -26.51 -15.44
C TYR A 272 -1.40 -26.71 -14.17
N GLU A 273 -1.20 -27.86 -13.51
CA GLU A 273 -1.99 -28.29 -12.35
C GLU A 273 -2.13 -27.14 -11.35
N ASP A 274 -1.05 -26.41 -11.04
CA ASP A 274 -1.14 -25.26 -10.15
C ASP A 274 -2.20 -24.22 -10.58
N ILE A 275 -2.29 -23.78 -11.86
CA ILE A 275 -3.30 -22.81 -12.35
C ILE A 275 -4.70 -23.44 -12.43
N THR A 276 -4.79 -24.69 -12.89
CA THR A 276 -6.06 -25.37 -13.15
C THR A 276 -6.71 -25.94 -11.88
N ASP A 277 -5.92 -26.32 -10.88
CA ASP A 277 -6.37 -27.06 -9.69
C ASP A 277 -7.27 -26.24 -8.76
N PHE A 278 -7.27 -24.91 -8.92
CA PHE A 278 -8.08 -23.99 -8.12
C PHE A 278 -9.07 -23.16 -8.95
N GLY A 279 -9.19 -23.45 -10.25
CA GLY A 279 -10.07 -22.69 -11.15
C GLY A 279 -9.78 -21.19 -11.11
N ALA A 280 -8.49 -20.84 -11.13
CA ALA A 280 -8.05 -19.47 -10.93
C ALA A 280 -8.65 -18.54 -11.99
N LYS A 281 -9.17 -17.42 -11.49
CA LYS A 281 -9.69 -16.34 -12.32
C LYS A 281 -9.02 -15.07 -11.88
N PHE A 282 -8.96 -14.09 -12.76
CA PHE A 282 -8.54 -12.75 -12.39
C PHE A 282 -9.44 -11.75 -13.07
N LEU A 283 -9.46 -10.54 -12.52
CA LEU A 283 -10.23 -9.46 -13.13
C LEU A 283 -9.70 -9.23 -14.54
N ALA A 284 -10.60 -9.07 -15.51
CA ALA A 284 -10.22 -8.67 -16.86
C ALA A 284 -9.29 -7.45 -16.78
N GLY A 285 -8.19 -7.46 -17.54
CA GLY A 285 -7.13 -6.45 -17.44
C GLY A 285 -6.09 -6.66 -16.34
N GLN A 286 -6.09 -7.78 -15.61
CA GLN A 286 -5.03 -8.08 -14.64
C GLN A 286 -3.70 -8.40 -15.36
N PRO A 287 -2.65 -7.54 -15.26
CA PRO A 287 -1.31 -7.87 -15.75
C PRO A 287 -0.62 -8.89 -14.81
N PRO A 288 0.55 -9.42 -15.18
CA PRO A 288 1.42 -10.10 -14.22
C PRO A 288 1.65 -9.20 -12.99
N ALA A 289 1.52 -9.76 -11.78
CA ALA A 289 1.77 -8.98 -10.58
C ALA A 289 3.26 -8.96 -10.27
N TYR A 290 3.76 -7.82 -9.82
CA TYR A 290 5.14 -7.61 -9.44
C TYR A 290 5.39 -8.02 -7.99
N PHE A 291 6.48 -8.73 -7.74
CA PHE A 291 6.88 -9.11 -6.40
C PHE A 291 8.34 -8.79 -6.17
N ALA A 292 8.64 -8.37 -4.94
CA ALA A 292 10.02 -8.26 -4.49
C ALA A 292 10.18 -8.58 -3.00
N GLU A 293 11.38 -8.96 -2.58
CA GLU A 293 11.80 -9.05 -1.19
C GLU A 293 13.05 -8.19 -1.00
N VAL A 294 12.92 -7.16 -0.15
CA VAL A 294 14.04 -6.32 0.28
C VAL A 294 14.79 -7.05 1.39
N THR A 295 16.09 -7.24 1.20
CA THR A 295 16.97 -7.87 2.19
C THR A 295 17.78 -6.85 2.99
N ASP A 296 17.90 -5.62 2.47
CA ASP A 296 18.59 -4.50 3.12
C ASP A 296 17.81 -3.19 2.93
N ILE A 297 17.35 -2.62 4.05
CA ILE A 297 16.56 -1.38 4.09
C ILE A 297 17.44 -0.12 4.30
N GLY A 298 18.77 -0.27 4.24
CA GLY A 298 19.74 0.82 4.44
C GLY A 298 20.23 0.96 5.89
N TYR A 299 19.71 0.14 6.81
CA TYR A 299 20.22 0.03 8.19
C TYR A 299 19.95 -1.33 8.81
N ASP A 300 20.75 -1.67 9.82
CA ASP A 300 20.61 -2.90 10.61
C ASP A 300 19.62 -2.75 11.79
N LYS A 301 19.41 -3.84 12.57
CA LYS A 301 18.56 -3.85 13.78
C LYS A 301 18.94 -2.78 14.82
N ALA A 302 20.20 -2.32 14.83
CA ALA A 302 20.70 -1.32 15.75
C ALA A 302 20.62 0.11 15.16
N GLY A 303 20.08 0.28 13.94
CA GLY A 303 20.02 1.55 13.23
C GLY A 303 21.34 2.01 12.66
N ARG A 304 22.35 1.15 12.61
CA ARG A 304 23.62 1.48 11.95
C ARG A 304 23.41 1.36 10.47
N SER A 305 23.86 2.36 9.72
CA SER A 305 23.81 2.35 8.26
C SER A 305 24.50 1.09 7.73
N THR A 306 23.84 0.44 6.78
CA THR A 306 24.36 -0.72 6.03
C THR A 306 24.89 -0.31 4.66
N ASP A 307 24.96 1.00 4.36
CA ASP A 307 25.40 1.56 3.08
C ASP A 307 26.80 1.02 2.70
N ARG A 308 26.77 -0.04 1.91
CA ARG A 308 27.96 -0.81 1.51
C ARG A 308 28.83 0.01 0.58
N TRP A 309 28.25 0.93 -0.19
CA TRP A 309 28.90 1.61 -1.31
C TRP A 309 29.18 3.09 -1.03
N GLY A 310 28.62 3.64 0.06
CA GLY A 310 28.79 5.04 0.44
C GLY A 310 28.04 6.02 -0.47
N ASP A 311 27.10 5.54 -1.28
CA ASP A 311 26.31 6.33 -2.21
C ASP A 311 24.96 6.78 -1.63
N GLY A 312 24.62 6.31 -0.42
CA GLY A 312 23.37 6.59 0.26
C GLY A 312 22.15 5.93 -0.38
N LEU A 313 22.33 5.04 -1.35
CA LEU A 313 21.24 4.32 -2.01
C LEU A 313 20.87 3.06 -1.23
N THR A 314 19.58 2.74 -1.25
CA THR A 314 19.01 1.53 -0.64
C THR A 314 18.47 0.60 -1.70
N GLN A 315 18.17 -0.65 -1.34
CA GLN A 315 17.51 -1.56 -2.28
C GLN A 315 16.13 -1.05 -2.74
N LEU A 316 15.45 -0.21 -1.94
CA LEU A 316 14.22 0.46 -2.39
C LEU A 316 14.49 1.42 -3.56
N ASP A 317 15.65 2.09 -3.59
CA ASP A 317 16.03 2.96 -4.70
C ASP A 317 16.32 2.16 -5.98
N ASP A 318 16.89 0.96 -5.83
CA ASP A 318 17.07 0.03 -6.94
C ASP A 318 15.74 -0.49 -7.49
N LEU A 319 14.79 -0.84 -6.60
CA LEU A 319 13.44 -1.24 -6.99
C LEU A 319 12.65 -0.11 -7.63
N LEU A 320 12.88 1.15 -7.24
CA LEU A 320 12.09 2.27 -7.77
C LEU A 320 12.22 2.41 -9.28
N ARG A 321 13.40 2.07 -9.82
CA ARG A 321 13.63 2.03 -11.27
C ARG A 321 12.58 1.17 -11.96
N ASP A 322 12.20 0.05 -11.34
CA ASP A 322 11.28 -0.95 -11.89
C ASP A 322 9.85 -0.41 -12.08
N PHE A 323 9.47 0.65 -11.36
CA PHE A 323 8.14 1.26 -11.42
C PHE A 323 8.02 2.39 -12.45
N THR A 324 9.09 2.69 -13.20
CA THR A 324 9.07 3.70 -14.27
C THR A 324 8.85 3.04 -15.65
N ASP A 325 8.30 3.81 -16.60
CA ASP A 325 7.84 3.28 -17.90
C ASP A 325 8.93 2.57 -18.74
N ASP A 326 10.21 2.83 -18.46
CA ASP A 326 11.36 2.26 -19.17
C ASP A 326 11.93 0.96 -18.54
N TYR A 327 11.29 0.41 -17.50
CA TYR A 327 11.89 -0.63 -16.65
C TYR A 327 10.92 -1.77 -16.22
N LEU A 328 11.36 -2.56 -15.24
CA LEU A 328 11.05 -3.98 -15.06
C LEU A 328 9.58 -4.35 -14.82
N MET A 329 8.71 -3.47 -14.30
CA MET A 329 7.26 -3.72 -14.25
C MET A 329 6.69 -4.09 -15.62
N ARG A 330 7.28 -3.57 -16.70
CA ARG A 330 6.79 -3.68 -18.08
C ARG A 330 7.70 -4.51 -18.98
N SER A 331 8.85 -4.97 -18.49
CA SER A 331 9.72 -5.88 -19.24
C SER A 331 9.47 -7.32 -18.80
N ASN A 332 9.29 -8.22 -19.77
CA ASN A 332 8.97 -9.65 -19.59
C ASN A 332 10.07 -10.40 -18.80
N LEU A 333 10.14 -10.19 -17.49
CA LEU A 333 10.98 -10.91 -16.55
C LEU A 333 10.29 -12.20 -16.18
N TYR A 334 10.45 -13.20 -17.05
CA TYR A 334 10.24 -14.62 -16.74
C TYR A 334 9.12 -14.89 -15.74
N PRO A 335 7.88 -14.47 -16.01
CA PRO A 335 6.83 -14.50 -15.00
C PRO A 335 6.55 -15.96 -14.61
N HIS A 336 6.50 -16.21 -13.31
CA HIS A 336 6.35 -17.54 -12.75
C HIS A 336 4.87 -17.91 -12.60
N ILE A 337 4.54 -19.19 -12.69
CA ILE A 337 3.21 -19.66 -12.34
C ILE A 337 3.03 -19.49 -10.82
N PRO A 338 1.96 -18.81 -10.35
CA PRO A 338 1.67 -18.71 -8.92
C PRO A 338 1.51 -20.11 -8.31
N SER A 339 2.16 -20.34 -7.17
CA SER A 339 1.99 -21.58 -6.40
C SER A 339 1.14 -21.34 -5.15
N TRP A 340 -0.01 -22.02 -5.02
CA TRP A 340 -0.96 -21.79 -3.91
C TRP A 340 -0.82 -22.76 -2.73
N HIS A 341 0.39 -23.29 -2.51
CA HIS A 341 0.64 -24.40 -1.59
C HIS A 341 0.24 -24.12 -0.13
N SER A 342 0.26 -22.86 0.32
CA SER A 342 0.12 -22.51 1.74
C SER A 342 -1.33 -22.37 2.21
N VAL A 343 -2.18 -21.70 1.43
CA VAL A 343 -3.57 -21.34 1.82
C VAL A 343 -4.61 -22.10 0.98
N LYS A 344 -4.21 -22.69 -0.16
CA LYS A 344 -5.10 -23.41 -1.08
C LYS A 344 -6.33 -22.58 -1.51
N ASP A 345 -6.13 -21.27 -1.69
CA ASP A 345 -7.14 -20.30 -2.06
C ASP A 345 -6.51 -19.24 -2.96
N VAL A 346 -7.17 -18.89 -4.07
CA VAL A 346 -6.63 -17.97 -5.08
C VAL A 346 -6.47 -16.55 -4.54
N SER A 347 -7.27 -16.13 -3.56
CA SER A 347 -7.14 -14.78 -2.99
C SER A 347 -5.85 -14.59 -2.18
N ALA A 348 -5.19 -15.69 -1.80
CA ALA A 348 -3.85 -15.65 -1.24
C ALA A 348 -2.84 -15.01 -2.20
N PHE A 349 -3.11 -14.99 -3.51
CA PHE A 349 -2.31 -14.30 -4.51
C PHE A 349 -2.05 -12.82 -4.18
N MET A 350 -3.00 -12.15 -3.53
CA MET A 350 -2.89 -10.72 -3.19
C MET A 350 -1.77 -10.41 -2.20
N PHE A 351 -1.17 -11.42 -1.56
CA PHE A 351 -0.22 -11.22 -0.47
C PHE A 351 0.85 -12.32 -0.34
N SER A 352 0.47 -13.57 -0.58
CA SER A 352 1.19 -14.76 -0.13
C SER A 352 2.47 -15.04 -0.91
N HIS A 353 2.66 -14.43 -2.07
CA HIS A 353 3.71 -14.84 -2.99
C HIS A 353 5.04 -14.14 -2.76
N ALA A 354 5.09 -13.04 -1.99
CA ALA A 354 6.34 -12.52 -1.39
C ALA A 354 6.74 -13.34 -0.14
N ASN A 355 6.72 -14.67 -0.26
CA ASN A 355 7.19 -15.59 0.77
C ASN A 355 8.45 -16.33 0.29
N ASP A 356 9.23 -16.81 1.24
CA ASP A 356 10.54 -17.40 0.95
C ASP A 356 10.47 -18.78 0.25
N THR A 357 9.28 -19.20 -0.20
CA THR A 357 9.00 -20.57 -0.67
C THR A 357 8.51 -20.66 -2.11
N CYS A 358 8.04 -19.55 -2.71
CA CYS A 358 7.55 -19.56 -4.08
C CYS A 358 8.71 -19.67 -5.08
N ASP A 359 8.41 -20.13 -6.30
CA ASP A 359 9.42 -20.36 -7.32
C ASP A 359 10.10 -19.07 -7.77
N GLY A 360 9.33 -18.00 -7.94
CA GLY A 360 9.86 -16.70 -8.28
C GLY A 360 10.87 -16.19 -7.25
N TYR A 361 10.58 -16.34 -5.95
CA TYR A 361 11.52 -16.00 -4.89
C TYR A 361 12.82 -16.82 -4.97
N ARG A 362 12.72 -18.15 -5.13
CA ARG A 362 13.90 -19.03 -5.16
C ARG A 362 14.80 -18.74 -6.36
N ASP A 363 14.23 -18.43 -7.52
CA ASP A 363 15.01 -18.09 -8.71
C ASP A 363 15.55 -16.66 -8.65
N ALA A 364 14.75 -15.72 -8.13
CA ALA A 364 15.19 -14.35 -7.90
C ALA A 364 16.34 -14.27 -6.89
N SER A 365 16.30 -15.04 -5.80
CA SER A 365 17.39 -15.11 -4.81
C SER A 365 18.69 -15.73 -5.33
N ARG A 366 18.63 -16.58 -6.37
CA ARG A 366 19.83 -17.06 -7.08
C ARG A 366 20.37 -16.06 -8.08
N THR A 367 19.48 -15.28 -8.69
CA THR A 367 19.80 -14.30 -9.74
C THR A 367 20.35 -13.00 -9.15
N TYR A 368 19.71 -12.52 -8.08
CA TYR A 368 20.04 -11.29 -7.38
C TYR A 368 20.58 -11.64 -5.99
N ALA A 369 21.74 -12.30 -5.90
CA ALA A 369 22.23 -12.89 -4.65
C ALA A 369 22.42 -11.89 -3.48
N ASP A 370 22.64 -10.61 -3.77
CA ASP A 370 22.74 -9.54 -2.76
C ASP A 370 21.39 -8.84 -2.46
N GLY A 371 20.31 -9.23 -3.14
CA GLY A 371 19.01 -8.55 -3.12
C GLY A 371 18.99 -7.21 -3.89
N PRO A 372 17.83 -6.54 -3.97
CA PRO A 372 16.51 -7.08 -3.63
C PRO A 372 16.15 -8.23 -4.59
N TYR A 373 15.45 -9.24 -4.09
CA TYR A 373 14.96 -10.33 -4.94
C TYR A 373 13.69 -9.85 -5.63
N ARG A 374 13.60 -9.93 -6.96
CA ARG A 374 12.44 -9.43 -7.71
C ARG A 374 12.02 -10.36 -8.85
N TRP A 375 10.71 -10.50 -9.05
CA TRP A 375 10.11 -11.36 -10.08
C TRP A 375 8.68 -10.92 -10.38
N ASN A 376 8.11 -11.44 -11.47
CA ASN A 376 6.68 -11.34 -11.75
C ASN A 376 6.02 -12.71 -11.59
N GLU A 377 4.73 -12.71 -11.25
CA GLU A 377 3.90 -13.91 -11.33
C GLU A 377 2.77 -13.75 -12.36
N LEU A 378 2.54 -14.82 -13.12
CA LEU A 378 1.50 -14.91 -14.14
C LEU A 378 0.12 -14.93 -13.50
N THR A 379 -0.77 -14.07 -14.00
CA THR A 379 -2.16 -14.00 -13.58
C THR A 379 -3.07 -14.56 -14.68
N LEU A 380 -3.46 -13.72 -15.64
CA LEU A 380 -4.30 -14.12 -16.76
C LEU A 380 -3.57 -14.95 -17.79
N GLY A 381 -2.25 -14.83 -17.94
CA GLY A 381 -1.53 -15.48 -19.04
C GLY A 381 -0.23 -14.77 -19.35
N ALA A 382 0.42 -15.16 -20.44
CA ALA A 382 1.79 -14.77 -20.77
C ALA A 382 1.91 -14.10 -22.15
N GLY A 383 0.89 -13.34 -22.57
CA GLY A 383 0.78 -12.85 -23.94
C GLY A 383 -0.66 -12.74 -24.44
N THR A 384 -0.83 -12.86 -25.75
CA THR A 384 -2.10 -12.69 -26.47
C THR A 384 -3.01 -13.91 -26.39
N GLU A 385 -3.09 -14.57 -25.24
CA GLU A 385 -3.89 -15.79 -25.06
C GLU A 385 -5.30 -15.56 -24.52
N ILE A 386 -5.68 -14.30 -24.25
CA ILE A 386 -6.97 -13.97 -23.65
C ILE A 386 -7.93 -13.40 -24.68
N ALA A 387 -9.00 -14.17 -24.95
CA ALA A 387 -10.17 -13.68 -25.66
C ALA A 387 -10.99 -12.75 -24.76
N TRP A 388 -11.12 -11.50 -25.17
CA TRP A 388 -11.89 -10.46 -24.48
C TRP A 388 -12.59 -9.56 -25.48
N ASP A 389 -13.91 -9.38 -25.30
CA ASP A 389 -14.75 -8.52 -26.15
C ASP A 389 -14.61 -8.79 -27.66
N GLY A 390 -14.52 -10.06 -28.03
CA GLY A 390 -14.40 -10.50 -29.43
C GLY A 390 -13.01 -10.32 -30.06
N ALA A 391 -11.99 -9.95 -29.28
CA ALA A 391 -10.61 -9.84 -29.72
C ALA A 391 -9.64 -10.61 -28.81
N GLU A 392 -8.46 -10.96 -29.33
CA GLU A 392 -7.36 -11.44 -28.51
C GLU A 392 -6.63 -10.24 -27.88
N VAL A 393 -6.48 -10.23 -26.56
CA VAL A 393 -5.81 -9.18 -25.80
C VAL A 393 -4.55 -9.76 -25.14
N SER A 394 -3.46 -9.00 -25.20
CA SER A 394 -2.23 -9.38 -24.52
C SER A 394 -2.36 -9.15 -23.01
N THR A 395 -2.03 -10.15 -22.19
CA THR A 395 -1.91 -9.98 -20.73
C THR A 395 -0.72 -9.11 -20.33
N PHE A 396 0.19 -8.83 -21.26
CA PHE A 396 1.25 -7.83 -21.13
C PHE A 396 0.87 -6.45 -21.67
N ASP A 397 -0.38 -6.27 -22.11
CA ASP A 397 -0.89 -4.95 -22.45
C ASP A 397 -1.29 -4.20 -21.17
N PHE A 398 -0.33 -3.45 -20.61
CA PHE A 398 -0.55 -2.65 -19.40
C PHE A 398 -1.57 -1.51 -19.60
N THR A 399 -1.96 -1.19 -20.85
CA THR A 399 -3.02 -0.21 -21.15
C THR A 399 -4.43 -0.81 -21.11
N TRP A 400 -4.55 -2.13 -20.94
CA TRP A 400 -5.85 -2.79 -20.89
C TRP A 400 -6.70 -2.31 -19.70
N GLN A 401 -6.08 -2.10 -18.54
CA GLN A 401 -6.76 -1.51 -17.38
C GLN A 401 -7.31 -0.12 -17.68
N ASP A 402 -6.52 0.72 -18.36
CA ASP A 402 -6.92 2.10 -18.71
C ASP A 402 -8.15 2.08 -19.63
N ARG A 403 -8.15 1.21 -20.66
CA ARG A 403 -9.31 1.03 -21.55
C ARG A 403 -10.57 0.57 -20.81
N ILE A 404 -10.44 -0.33 -19.83
CA ILE A 404 -11.57 -0.79 -19.01
C ILE A 404 -12.11 0.38 -18.15
N VAL A 405 -11.22 1.17 -17.55
CA VAL A 405 -11.59 2.35 -16.75
C VAL A 405 -12.27 3.42 -17.62
N ASP A 406 -11.71 3.72 -18.79
CA ASP A 406 -12.26 4.70 -19.73
C ASP A 406 -13.66 4.28 -20.24
N ALA A 407 -13.84 3.00 -20.55
CA ALA A 407 -15.14 2.46 -20.94
C ALA A 407 -16.18 2.61 -19.81
N TYR A 408 -15.79 2.32 -18.57
CA TYR A 408 -16.67 2.49 -17.41
C TYR A 408 -17.13 3.95 -17.23
N TYR A 409 -16.21 4.91 -17.31
CA TYR A 409 -16.57 6.33 -17.17
C TYR A 409 -17.37 6.85 -18.35
N THR A 410 -17.08 6.38 -19.57
CA THR A 410 -17.86 6.73 -20.77
C THR A 410 -19.31 6.23 -20.64
N GLN A 411 -19.49 4.98 -20.20
CA GLN A 411 -20.82 4.42 -19.97
C GLN A 411 -21.56 5.17 -18.84
N THR A 412 -20.89 5.41 -17.72
CA THR A 412 -21.51 6.10 -16.57
C THR A 412 -21.93 7.52 -16.93
N ALA A 413 -21.14 8.22 -17.75
CA ALA A 413 -21.49 9.55 -18.25
C ALA A 413 -22.72 9.53 -19.19
N ALA A 414 -22.87 8.49 -20.01
CA ALA A 414 -24.02 8.32 -20.91
C ALA A 414 -25.32 7.94 -20.17
N GLU A 415 -25.23 7.34 -18.98
CA GLU A 415 -26.37 6.96 -18.14
C GLU A 415 -26.89 8.12 -17.25
N LEU A 416 -26.16 9.23 -17.15
CA LEU A 416 -26.64 10.44 -16.49
C LEU A 416 -27.63 11.17 -17.43
N PRO A 417 -28.90 11.35 -17.05
CA PRO A 417 -29.82 12.13 -17.88
C PRO A 417 -29.27 13.55 -18.06
N GLU A 418 -29.33 14.08 -19.29
CA GLU A 418 -29.07 15.49 -19.56
C GLU A 418 -29.86 16.31 -18.52
N ALA A 419 -29.15 17.05 -17.67
CA ALA A 419 -29.77 17.96 -16.73
C ALA A 419 -30.55 19.00 -17.54
N ALA A 420 -31.88 18.83 -17.61
CA ALA A 420 -32.82 19.74 -18.24
C ALA A 420 -33.09 20.97 -17.37
#